data_AF-A0A6H0S4L4-F1
#
_entry.id   AF-A0A6H0S4L4-F1
#
_cell.length_a   1.000
_cell.length_b   1.000
_cell.length_c   1.000
_cell.angle_alpha   90.00
_cell.angle_beta   90.00
_cell.angle_gamma   90.00
#
_symmetry.space_group_name_H-M   'P 1'
#
loop_
_entity.id
_entity.type
_entity.pdbx_description
1 polymer ?
#
loop_
_entity_poly.entity_id
_entity_poly.type
_entity_poly.pdbx_seq_one_letter_code
_entity_poly.pdbx_strand_id
1 'polypeptide(L)'
;MPNASIKNEKMYEDLREEGASKEKAARISNAAAARGKSAVGRKGGESGSYEEWNVSDLKKRAKELGMTGYSHLTKDKLVSKLRNH
;
A
#
# COMPACT_ATOMS: atom_id res chain seq x y z
N MET A 1 20.26 -9.28 19.19
CA MET A 1 19.31 -8.89 18.14
C MET A 1 17.92 -9.01 18.73
N PRO A 2 17.10 -7.94 18.82
CA PRO A 2 15.79 -8.08 19.46
C PRO A 2 14.92 -9.00 18.60
N ASN A 3 14.48 -10.09 19.21
CA ASN A 3 13.57 -11.07 18.66
C ASN A 3 12.32 -10.34 18.17
N ALA A 4 12.03 -10.42 16.87
CA ALA A 4 10.76 -9.93 16.34
C ALA A 4 9.65 -10.88 16.81
N SER A 5 9.26 -10.72 18.08
CA SER A 5 8.11 -11.42 18.65
C SER A 5 6.90 -10.93 17.89
N ILE A 6 6.39 -11.77 17.00
CA ILE A 6 5.17 -11.49 16.26
C ILE A 6 4.09 -11.31 17.31
N LYS A 7 3.57 -10.09 17.44
CA LYS A 7 2.63 -9.75 18.52
C LYS A 7 1.26 -10.38 18.33
N ASN A 8 0.96 -10.82 17.12
CA ASN A 8 -0.26 -11.52 16.76
C ASN A 8 0.08 -12.70 15.85
N GLU A 9 0.47 -13.81 16.47
CA GLU A 9 0.91 -15.03 15.79
C GLU A 9 -0.20 -15.65 14.94
N LYS A 10 -1.44 -15.68 15.47
CA LYS A 10 -2.61 -16.20 14.75
C LYS A 10 -2.85 -15.47 13.44
N MET A 11 -2.76 -14.14 13.44
CA MET A 11 -2.94 -13.35 12.21
C MET A 11 -1.75 -13.48 11.25
N TYR A 12 -0.56 -13.75 11.77
CA TYR A 12 0.60 -14.01 10.93
C TYR A 12 0.46 -15.35 10.20
N GLU A 13 0.00 -16.39 10.88
CA GLU A 13 -0.27 -17.70 10.28
C GLU A 13 -1.38 -17.61 9.23
N ASP A 14 -2.50 -16.96 9.54
CA ASP A 14 -3.61 -16.72 8.61
C ASP A 14 -3.12 -16.03 7.32
N LEU A 15 -2.31 -14.97 7.45
CA LEU A 15 -1.72 -14.27 6.32
C LEU A 15 -0.71 -15.14 5.54
N ARG A 16 -0.02 -16.08 6.19
CA ARG A 16 0.90 -17.02 5.53
C ARG A 16 0.13 -18.07 4.73
N GLU A 17 -1.00 -18.54 5.25
CA GLU A 17 -1.93 -19.43 4.55
C GLU A 17 -2.61 -18.74 3.36
N GLU A 18 -2.92 -17.45 3.48
CA GLU A 18 -3.39 -16.60 2.38
C GLU A 18 -2.30 -16.28 1.33
N GLY A 19 -1.06 -16.75 1.53
CA GLY A 19 0.03 -16.58 0.57
C GLY A 19 0.88 -15.31 0.74
N ALA A 20 0.76 -14.58 1.86
CA ALA A 20 1.63 -13.44 2.14
C ALA A 20 3.06 -13.89 2.52
N SER A 21 4.04 -13.15 2.02
CA SER A 21 5.44 -13.32 2.40
C SER A 21 5.66 -13.07 3.90
N LYS A 22 6.64 -13.76 4.50
CA LYS A 22 6.97 -13.70 5.94
C LYS A 22 7.07 -12.27 6.49
N GLU A 23 7.76 -11.37 5.79
CA GLU A 23 7.89 -9.96 6.20
C GLU A 23 6.55 -9.19 6.10
N LYS A 24 5.77 -9.44 5.05
CA LYS A 24 4.46 -8.81 4.85
C LYS A 24 3.49 -9.23 5.96
N ALA A 25 3.43 -10.52 6.25
CA ALA A 25 2.60 -11.08 7.32
C ALA A 25 3.01 -10.53 8.70
N ALA A 26 4.32 -10.48 9.00
CA ALA A 26 4.81 -9.94 10.28
C ALA A 26 4.46 -8.46 10.45
N ARG A 27 4.61 -7.66 9.39
CA ARG A 27 4.28 -6.23 9.41
C ARG A 27 2.80 -5.98 9.64
N ILE A 28 1.92 -6.70 8.94
CA ILE A 28 0.47 -6.55 9.07
C ILE A 28 0.00 -7.01 10.45
N SER A 29 0.52 -8.14 10.93
CA SER A 29 0.15 -8.70 12.24
C SER A 29 0.58 -7.81 13.39
N ASN A 30 1.80 -7.27 13.33
CA ASN A 30 2.30 -6.32 14.33
C ASN A 30 1.55 -4.98 14.27
N ALA A 31 1.21 -4.51 13.07
CA ALA A 31 0.39 -3.32 12.91
C ALA A 31 -1.03 -3.52 13.46
N ALA A 32 -1.63 -4.69 13.25
CA ALA A 32 -2.97 -5.03 13.72
C ALA A 32 -3.02 -5.14 15.24
N ALA A 33 -1.97 -5.71 15.85
CA ALA A 33 -1.81 -5.76 17.31
C ALA A 33 -1.63 -4.37 17.94
N ALA A 34 -0.93 -3.45 17.25
CA ALA A 34 -0.62 -2.13 17.79
C ALA A 34 -1.75 -1.10 17.62
N ARG A 35 -2.59 -1.24 16.58
CA ARG A 35 -3.57 -0.20 16.19
C ARG A 35 -5.00 -0.71 16.03
N GLY A 36 -5.24 -2.00 16.26
CA GLY A 36 -6.53 -2.67 16.04
C GLY A 36 -6.74 -3.08 14.58
N LYS A 37 -7.34 -4.25 14.37
CA LYS A 37 -7.56 -4.90 13.06
C LYS A 37 -8.25 -3.96 12.04
N SER A 38 -9.19 -3.14 12.51
CA SER A 38 -9.99 -2.22 11.68
C SER A 38 -9.21 -0.99 11.18
N ALA A 39 -8.15 -0.55 11.87
CA ALA A 39 -7.37 0.62 11.45
C ALA A 39 -6.31 0.27 10.40
N VAL A 40 -5.84 -0.97 10.39
CA VAL A 40 -4.79 -1.43 9.45
C VAL A 40 -5.35 -1.69 8.06
N GLY A 41 -6.56 -2.27 7.97
CA GLY A 41 -7.27 -2.41 6.69
C GLY A 41 -7.59 -1.07 6.04
N ARG A 42 -7.99 -0.07 6.85
CA ARG A 42 -8.30 1.29 6.38
C ARG A 42 -7.06 2.03 5.87
N LYS A 43 -5.96 2.00 6.63
CA LYS A 43 -4.71 2.68 6.23
C LYS A 43 -4.03 2.07 4.99
N GLY A 44 -4.33 0.81 4.65
CA GLY A 44 -3.87 0.18 3.41
C GLY A 44 -4.72 0.52 2.18
N GLY A 45 -5.97 0.97 2.37
CA GLY A 45 -6.89 1.36 1.29
C GLY A 45 -7.05 2.87 1.09
N GLU A 46 -6.66 3.69 2.07
CA GLU A 46 -6.74 5.16 2.02
C GLU A 46 -5.48 5.82 1.45
N SER A 47 -4.88 5.26 0.39
CA SER A 47 -4.05 6.10 -0.48
C SER A 47 -5.02 7.01 -1.22
N GLY A 48 -5.24 8.22 -0.68
CA GLY A 48 -6.21 9.20 -1.15
C GLY A 48 -6.38 9.14 -2.67
N SER A 49 -7.61 8.89 -3.10
CA SER A 49 -7.93 8.45 -4.45
C SER A 49 -7.34 9.39 -5.49
N TYR A 50 -6.22 9.00 -6.09
CA TYR A 50 -5.73 9.58 -7.35
C TYR A 50 -6.84 9.60 -8.41
N GLU A 51 -7.87 8.75 -8.25
CA GLU A 51 -9.10 8.72 -9.03
C GLU A 51 -9.87 10.05 -9.00
N GLU A 52 -9.78 10.83 -7.92
CA GLU A 52 -10.42 12.15 -7.76
C GLU A 52 -9.56 13.30 -8.30
N TRP A 53 -8.27 13.06 -8.55
CA TRP A 53 -7.37 14.11 -9.04
C TRP A 53 -7.63 14.42 -10.52
N ASN A 54 -7.34 15.66 -10.94
CA ASN A 54 -7.34 16.00 -12.36
C ASN A 54 -6.13 15.40 -13.06
N VAL A 55 -6.26 15.17 -14.37
CA VAL A 55 -5.17 14.64 -15.20
C VAL A 55 -3.91 15.51 -15.09
N SER A 56 -4.06 16.83 -15.01
CA SER A 56 -2.96 17.78 -14.84
C SER A 56 -2.19 17.54 -13.55
N ASP A 57 -2.89 17.34 -12.43
CA ASP A 57 -2.28 17.07 -11.13
C ASP A 57 -1.58 15.71 -11.10
N LEU A 58 -2.19 14.69 -11.70
CA LEU A 58 -1.59 13.36 -11.84
C LEU A 58 -0.30 13.42 -12.69
N LYS A 59 -0.30 14.18 -13.79
CA LYS A 59 0.89 14.37 -14.63
C LYS A 59 1.98 15.15 -13.89
N LYS A 60 1.61 16.16 -13.12
CA LYS A 60 2.55 16.91 -12.27
C LYS A 60 3.18 16.00 -11.22
N ARG A 61 2.36 15.19 -10.54
CA ARG A 61 2.84 14.22 -9.55
C ARG A 61 3.77 13.17 -10.18
N ALA A 62 3.41 12.66 -11.36
CA ALA A 62 4.25 11.73 -12.11
C ALA A 62 5.61 12.35 -12.48
N LYS A 63 5.63 13.63 -12.85
CA LYS A 63 6.87 14.38 -13.12
C LYS A 63 7.73 14.55 -11.86
N GLU A 64 7.12 14.90 -10.72
CA GLU A 64 7.83 15.01 -9.43
C GLU A 64 8.47 13.69 -9.00
N LEU A 65 7.82 12.57 -9.31
CA LEU A 65 8.34 11.22 -9.06
C LEU A 65 9.36 10.75 -10.10
N GLY A 66 9.68 11.56 -11.12
CA GLY A 66 10.62 11.19 -12.18
C GLY A 66 10.11 10.10 -13.13
N MET A 67 8.79 9.87 -13.18
CA MET A 67 8.21 8.91 -14.10
C MET A 67 8.39 9.37 -15.54
N THR A 68 8.54 8.42 -16.47
CA THR A 68 8.57 8.68 -17.91
C THR A 68 7.38 8.05 -18.61
N GLY A 69 7.05 8.56 -19.80
CA GLY A 69 5.93 8.07 -20.59
C GLY A 69 4.54 8.36 -20.00
N TYR A 70 4.43 9.27 -19.02
CA TYR A 70 3.14 9.66 -18.42
C TYR A 70 2.33 10.62 -19.30
N SER A 71 2.99 11.33 -20.23
CA SER A 71 2.38 12.36 -21.09
C SER A 71 1.29 11.81 -22.01
N HIS A 72 1.44 10.56 -22.48
CA HIS A 72 0.51 9.86 -23.37
C HIS A 72 -0.51 8.97 -22.64
N LEU A 73 -0.48 8.93 -21.31
CA LEU A 73 -1.39 8.09 -20.53
C LEU A 73 -2.73 8.78 -20.31
N THR A 74 -3.79 7.98 -20.31
CA THR A 74 -5.12 8.37 -19.85
C THR A 74 -5.12 8.53 -18.33
N LYS A 75 -6.13 9.23 -17.79
CA LYS A 75 -6.30 9.44 -16.34
C LYS A 75 -6.13 8.14 -15.55
N ASP A 76 -6.86 7.10 -15.97
CA ASP A 76 -6.86 5.80 -15.31
C ASP A 76 -5.47 5.13 -15.29
N LYS A 77 -4.75 5.17 -16.42
CA LYS A 77 -3.37 4.65 -16.50
C LYS A 77 -2.38 5.45 -15.67
N LEU A 78 -2.58 6.77 -15.56
CA LEU A 78 -1.80 7.64 -14.68
C LEU A 78 -2.03 7.28 -13.20
N VAL A 79 -3.29 7.12 -12.79
CA VAL A 79 -3.67 6.67 -11.44
C VAL A 79 -3.03 5.32 -11.12
N SER A 80 -3.16 4.36 -12.04
CA SER A 80 -2.57 3.04 -11.88
C SER A 80 -1.05 3.09 -11.75
N LYS A 81 -0.36 3.88 -12.58
CA LYS A 81 1.10 4.08 -12.45
C LYS A 81 1.47 4.70 -11.11
N LEU A 82 0.73 5.72 -10.67
CA LEU A 82 0.97 6.41 -9.41
C LEU A 82 0.68 5.53 -8.19
N ARG A 83 -0.24 4.57 -8.31
CA ARG A 83 -0.54 3.60 -7.24
C ARG A 83 0.48 2.45 -7.17
N ASN A 84 1.14 2.13 -8.29
CA ASN A 84 2.11 1.03 -8.41
C ASN A 84 3.59 1.49 -8.38
N HIS A 85 3.86 2.75 -8.04
CA HIS A 85 5.19 3.35 -7.97
C HIS A 85 5.51 3.76 -6.55
#